data_AF-A0A8B7YW53-F1
#
_entry.id   AF-A0A8B7YW53-F1
#
_cell.length_a   1.000
_cell.length_b   1.000
_cell.length_c   1.000
_cell.angle_alpha   90.00
_cell.angle_beta   90.00
_cell.angle_gamma   90.00
#
_symmetry.space_group_name_H-M   'P 1'
#
loop_
_entity.id
_entity.type
_entity.pdbx_description
1 polymer ?
#
loop_
_entity_poly.entity_id
_entity_poly.type
_entity_poly.pdbx_seq_one_letter_code
_entity_poly.pdbx_strand_id
1 'polypeptide(L)'
;MGSNQSNTTKATGSTREWVEFEDDWFSQGVSRYAYKGTFHGNARTEGERCVVKVYKDEYLVHLKDYAWKVDDRVYRKAREMAQLFNTRCEPSTAIEFVAPEFTKVDKRATFYFLGFIPFERNVKGKLAGTQDSVSNIIPANASVAVERFLKGQYIKFSSNTGYVNPDHPAPTLAAFSHFTYHQSNGEFLVSDLQGVYNKRGYSLTDPAIQNGGLELNVYGPTDLGKYGIVKFFQTHDCNDWCKRLKKPKISRATPTDQVVLENVLRNMPSTRSSSTYTYQLHRESGFSNNAVKQVQSSLKLDAVAE
;
A
#
# COMPACT_ATOMS: atom_id res chain seq x y z
N MET A 1 21.02 10.69 -32.35
CA MET A 1 20.61 10.83 -30.94
C MET A 1 19.22 11.41 -30.96
N GLY A 2 18.19 10.64 -30.59
CA GLY A 2 16.82 11.17 -30.50
C GLY A 2 16.69 12.03 -29.24
N SER A 3 16.04 13.20 -29.34
CA SER A 3 15.58 13.94 -28.17
C SER A 3 14.42 13.16 -27.55
N ASN A 4 14.60 12.63 -26.34
CA ASN A 4 13.50 12.04 -25.58
C ASN A 4 12.78 13.17 -24.86
N GLN A 5 11.48 13.33 -25.12
CA GLN A 5 10.63 14.05 -24.17
C GLN A 5 10.28 13.09 -23.04
N SER A 6 10.19 13.60 -21.82
CA SER A 6 9.82 12.88 -20.60
C SER A 6 8.32 12.90 -20.37
N ASN A 7 7.83 12.02 -19.48
CA ASN A 7 6.45 12.08 -19.03
C ASN A 7 6.31 13.21 -18.00
N THR A 8 5.17 13.92 -18.01
CA THR A 8 4.88 14.98 -17.02
C THR A 8 3.53 14.79 -16.36
N THR A 9 3.39 15.29 -15.14
CA THR A 9 2.09 15.37 -14.45
C THR A 9 1.45 16.73 -14.66
N LYS A 10 0.14 16.81 -14.43
CA LYS A 10 -0.52 18.09 -14.17
C LYS A 10 0.04 18.66 -12.86
N ALA A 11 -0.12 19.98 -12.69
CA ALA A 11 0.23 20.61 -11.44
C ALA A 11 -0.45 19.91 -10.24
N THR A 12 0.29 19.81 -9.16
CA THR A 12 -0.06 19.09 -7.92
C THR A 12 -0.50 20.10 -6.86
N GLY A 13 -1.60 19.77 -6.16
CA GLY A 13 -2.16 20.60 -5.11
C GLY A 13 -2.54 22.03 -5.54
N SER A 14 -2.37 22.98 -4.62
CA SER A 14 -2.56 24.43 -4.85
C SER A 14 -1.30 25.15 -5.33
N THR A 15 -0.21 24.41 -5.50
CA THR A 15 1.07 24.96 -5.97
C THR A 15 1.17 24.81 -7.48
N ARG A 16 2.06 25.57 -8.12
CA ARG A 16 2.40 25.34 -9.55
C ARG A 16 3.41 24.19 -9.72
N GLU A 17 3.55 23.33 -8.72
CA GLU A 17 4.48 22.21 -8.72
C GLU A 17 3.99 21.09 -9.62
N TRP A 18 4.86 20.56 -10.48
CA TRP A 18 4.57 19.42 -11.36
C TRP A 18 5.79 18.50 -11.39
N VAL A 19 5.61 17.28 -11.90
CA VAL A 19 6.67 16.28 -11.92
C VAL A 19 7.01 15.86 -13.33
N GLU A 20 8.31 15.78 -13.61
CA GLU A 20 8.90 15.07 -14.74
C GLU A 20 9.26 13.65 -14.29
N PHE A 21 8.95 12.60 -15.07
CA PHE A 21 9.24 11.22 -14.67
C PHE A 21 9.64 10.30 -15.83
N GLU A 22 10.42 9.27 -15.46
CA GLU A 22 10.99 8.28 -16.38
C GLU A 22 9.89 7.48 -17.11
N ASP A 23 10.23 6.94 -18.28
CA ASP A 23 9.34 6.05 -19.04
C ASP A 23 9.33 4.63 -18.49
N ASP A 24 10.43 4.19 -17.89
CA ASP A 24 10.59 2.83 -17.35
C ASP A 24 10.27 2.82 -15.84
N TRP A 25 9.36 1.94 -15.41
CA TRP A 25 9.12 1.73 -13.98
C TRP A 25 10.24 0.91 -13.34
N PHE A 26 10.58 1.22 -12.10
CA PHE A 26 11.64 0.53 -11.34
C PHE A 26 11.08 -0.46 -10.31
N SER A 27 9.79 -0.35 -10.00
CA SER A 27 9.07 -1.28 -9.12
C SER A 27 7.59 -1.32 -9.49
N GLN A 28 6.88 -2.37 -9.07
CA GLN A 28 5.44 -2.46 -9.24
C GLN A 28 4.78 -3.12 -8.04
N GLY A 29 3.66 -2.57 -7.61
CA GLY A 29 2.77 -3.21 -6.66
C GLY A 29 1.60 -3.85 -7.38
N VAL A 30 0.61 -4.24 -6.59
CA VAL A 30 -0.62 -4.84 -7.12
C VAL A 30 -1.47 -3.84 -7.90
N SER A 31 -1.53 -2.60 -7.42
CA SER A 31 -2.41 -1.56 -7.95
C SER A 31 -1.72 -0.57 -8.87
N ARG A 32 -0.39 -0.43 -8.77
CA ARG A 32 0.36 0.68 -9.36
C ARG A 32 1.75 0.26 -9.84
N TYR A 33 2.25 0.92 -10.87
CA TYR A 33 3.66 0.93 -11.28
C TYR A 33 4.37 2.13 -10.67
N ALA A 34 5.62 1.98 -10.22
CA ALA A 34 6.40 3.05 -9.61
C ALA A 34 7.55 3.51 -10.53
N TYR A 35 7.58 4.80 -10.81
CA TYR A 35 8.54 5.47 -11.67
C TYR A 35 9.36 6.47 -10.86
N LYS A 36 10.60 6.71 -11.27
CA LYS A 36 11.40 7.80 -10.68
C LYS A 36 10.98 9.10 -11.33
N GLY A 37 10.87 10.15 -10.54
CA GLY A 37 10.61 11.49 -11.03
C GLY A 37 11.40 12.57 -10.30
N THR A 38 11.20 13.80 -10.77
CA THR A 38 11.81 15.03 -10.29
C THR A 38 10.74 16.11 -10.20
N PHE A 39 10.70 16.83 -9.09
CA PHE A 39 9.80 17.97 -8.90
C PHE A 39 10.28 19.22 -9.63
N HIS A 40 9.32 19.99 -10.16
CA HIS A 40 9.54 21.25 -10.89
C HIS A 40 8.46 22.28 -10.56
N GLY A 41 8.75 23.57 -10.76
CA GLY A 41 7.79 24.67 -10.66
C GLY A 41 7.60 25.26 -9.27
N ASN A 42 8.33 24.75 -8.26
CA ASN A 42 8.34 25.24 -6.89
C ASN A 42 9.78 25.34 -6.37
N ALA A 43 10.22 26.56 -6.01
CA ALA A 43 11.60 26.82 -5.61
C ALA A 43 12.09 26.00 -4.40
N ARG A 44 11.19 25.45 -3.58
CA ARG A 44 11.57 24.64 -2.40
C ARG A 44 11.90 23.20 -2.73
N THR A 45 11.32 22.67 -3.80
CA THR A 45 11.35 21.24 -4.19
C THR A 45 11.96 21.04 -5.58
N GLU A 46 12.27 22.12 -6.30
CA GLU A 46 12.87 22.08 -7.63
C GLU A 46 14.10 21.16 -7.66
N GLY A 47 14.07 20.17 -8.55
CA GLY A 47 15.15 19.20 -8.70
C GLY A 47 15.18 18.09 -7.63
N GLU A 48 14.28 18.12 -6.64
CA GLU A 48 14.16 17.04 -5.66
C GLU A 48 13.57 15.78 -6.29
N ARG A 49 14.08 14.63 -5.87
CA ARG A 49 13.63 13.32 -6.34
C ARG A 49 12.28 12.95 -5.74
N CYS A 50 11.42 12.38 -6.57
CA CYS A 50 10.14 11.82 -6.17
C CYS A 50 9.89 10.44 -6.78
N VAL A 51 8.81 9.81 -6.36
CA VAL A 51 8.28 8.59 -6.95
C VAL A 51 6.89 8.90 -7.49
N VAL A 52 6.66 8.57 -8.76
CA VAL A 52 5.35 8.66 -9.40
C VAL A 52 4.76 7.25 -9.47
N LYS A 53 3.61 7.06 -8.85
CA LYS A 53 2.87 5.79 -8.88
C LYS A 53 1.69 5.91 -9.84
N VAL A 54 1.79 5.25 -10.99
CA VAL A 54 0.73 5.21 -12.01
C VAL A 54 -0.19 4.04 -11.71
N TYR A 55 -1.49 4.28 -11.61
CA TYR A 55 -2.49 3.21 -11.38
C TYR A 55 -2.61 2.30 -12.60
N LYS A 56 -2.70 1.00 -12.35
CA LYS A 56 -2.95 -0.02 -13.38
C LYS A 56 -4.42 -0.02 -13.79
N ASP A 57 -4.70 -0.27 -15.06
CA ASP A 57 -6.08 -0.26 -15.58
C ASP A 57 -6.96 -1.25 -14.84
N GLU A 58 -6.46 -2.43 -14.47
CA GLU A 58 -7.24 -3.44 -13.74
C GLU A 58 -7.63 -2.97 -12.34
N TYR A 59 -6.88 -2.04 -11.74
CA TYR A 59 -7.25 -1.42 -10.47
C TYR A 59 -8.35 -0.37 -10.68
N LEU A 60 -8.24 0.41 -11.76
CA LEU A 60 -9.22 1.43 -12.13
C LEU A 60 -10.56 0.82 -12.58
N VAL A 61 -10.59 -0.38 -13.15
CA VAL A 61 -11.85 -1.07 -13.50
C VAL A 61 -12.78 -1.22 -12.28
N HIS A 62 -12.22 -1.48 -11.10
CA HIS A 62 -13.02 -1.69 -9.88
C HIS A 62 -13.42 -0.39 -9.17
N LEU A 63 -12.64 0.69 -9.32
CA LEU A 63 -12.81 1.92 -8.54
C LEU A 63 -13.06 3.18 -9.39
N LYS A 64 -12.98 3.09 -10.72
CA LYS A 64 -13.07 4.21 -11.69
C LYS A 64 -12.19 5.40 -11.27
N ASP A 65 -12.62 6.63 -11.57
CA ASP A 65 -11.99 7.88 -11.10
C ASP A 65 -12.01 8.07 -9.57
N TYR A 66 -12.49 7.10 -8.78
CA TYR A 66 -12.53 7.15 -7.31
C TYR A 66 -11.39 6.37 -6.64
N ALA A 67 -10.53 5.69 -7.41
CA ALA A 67 -9.40 4.91 -6.88
C ALA A 67 -8.53 5.71 -5.91
N TRP A 68 -8.16 6.94 -6.28
CA TRP A 68 -7.35 7.83 -5.44
C TRP A 68 -8.06 8.24 -4.14
N LYS A 69 -9.40 8.29 -4.10
CA LYS A 69 -10.15 8.61 -2.88
C LYS A 69 -10.10 7.48 -1.86
N VAL A 70 -10.01 6.23 -2.34
CA VAL A 70 -9.82 5.07 -1.48
C VAL A 70 -8.40 5.11 -0.90
N ASP A 71 -7.39 5.28 -1.74
CA ASP A 71 -6.00 5.40 -1.30
C ASP A 71 -5.82 6.61 -0.33
N ASP A 72 -6.37 7.79 -0.65
CA ASP A 72 -6.34 8.97 0.25
C ASP A 72 -6.93 8.65 1.64
N ARG A 73 -8.09 7.99 1.69
CA ARG A 73 -8.74 7.60 2.95
C ARG A 73 -7.83 6.68 3.77
N VAL A 74 -7.17 5.73 3.13
CA VAL A 74 -6.22 4.82 3.77
C VAL A 74 -5.03 5.59 4.33
N TYR A 75 -4.43 6.47 3.53
CA TYR A 75 -3.30 7.29 3.96
C TYR A 75 -3.63 8.19 5.13
N ARG A 76 -4.74 8.94 5.07
CA ARG A 76 -5.14 9.83 6.16
C ARG A 76 -5.38 9.06 7.45
N LYS A 77 -6.12 7.95 7.39
CA LYS A 77 -6.41 7.14 8.57
C LYS A 77 -5.14 6.52 9.18
N ALA A 78 -4.21 6.05 8.35
CA ALA A 78 -2.91 5.55 8.82
C ALA A 78 -2.07 6.67 9.47
N ARG A 79 -2.05 7.87 8.88
CA ARG A 79 -1.34 9.04 9.43
C ARG A 79 -1.92 9.49 10.77
N GLU A 80 -3.24 9.61 10.86
CA GLU A 80 -3.95 9.95 12.10
C GLU A 80 -3.61 8.97 13.23
N MET A 81 -3.61 7.66 12.92
CA MET A 81 -3.22 6.65 13.90
C MET A 81 -1.74 6.71 14.28
N ALA A 82 -0.84 6.97 13.33
CA ALA A 82 0.59 7.10 13.62
C ALA A 82 0.89 8.32 14.50
N GLN A 83 0.24 9.45 14.23
CA GLN A 83 0.31 10.63 15.08
C GLN A 83 -0.19 10.33 16.49
N LEU A 84 -1.33 9.65 16.62
CA LEU A 84 -1.89 9.30 17.91
C LEU A 84 -1.00 8.32 18.68
N PHE A 85 -0.41 7.34 18.00
CA PHE A 85 0.56 6.39 18.58
C PHE A 85 1.82 7.12 19.05
N ASN A 86 2.41 7.98 18.23
CA ASN A 86 3.59 8.75 18.61
C ASN A 86 3.32 9.62 19.85
N THR A 87 2.16 10.27 19.91
CA THR A 87 1.78 11.14 21.04
C THR A 87 1.47 10.35 22.32
N ARG A 88 0.82 9.19 22.22
CA ARG A 88 0.37 8.43 23.41
C ARG A 88 1.38 7.43 23.93
N CYS A 89 2.19 6.87 23.03
CA CYS A 89 3.16 5.84 23.38
C CYS A 89 4.57 6.41 23.48
N GLU A 90 4.86 7.57 22.87
CA GLU A 90 6.19 8.18 22.89
C GLU A 90 7.31 7.16 22.56
N PRO A 91 7.20 6.43 21.43
CA PRO A 91 8.19 5.43 21.09
C PRO A 91 9.55 6.11 20.86
N SER A 92 10.63 5.40 21.16
CA SER A 92 12.01 5.87 20.88
C SER A 92 12.25 6.19 19.40
N THR A 93 11.42 5.64 18.51
CA THR A 93 11.45 5.85 17.07
C THR A 93 10.05 6.21 16.59
N ALA A 94 9.87 7.44 16.11
CA ALA A 94 8.59 7.92 15.60
C ALA A 94 8.19 7.18 14.31
N ILE A 95 6.87 7.09 14.08
CA ILE A 95 6.29 6.53 12.86
C ILE A 95 5.65 7.67 12.06
N GLU A 96 6.04 7.84 10.81
CA GLU A 96 5.47 8.82 9.89
C GLU A 96 5.05 8.14 8.59
N PHE A 97 3.82 8.36 8.15
CA PHE A 97 3.39 7.99 6.80
C PHE A 97 3.52 9.17 5.85
N VAL A 98 4.23 8.97 4.75
CA VAL A 98 4.38 9.94 3.68
C VAL A 98 3.14 9.92 2.82
N ALA A 99 2.33 10.98 2.92
CA ALA A 99 1.15 11.11 2.07
C ALA A 99 1.55 11.49 0.64
N PRO A 100 0.98 10.84 -0.37
CA PRO A 100 1.14 11.26 -1.74
C PRO A 100 0.20 12.42 -2.09
N GLU A 101 0.55 13.14 -3.15
CA GLU A 101 -0.35 14.03 -3.86
C GLU A 101 -0.96 13.30 -5.06
N PHE A 102 -2.28 13.38 -5.21
CA PHE A 102 -2.98 12.73 -6.32
C PHE A 102 -3.20 13.72 -7.46
N THR A 103 -2.78 13.34 -8.67
CA THR A 103 -2.95 14.14 -9.88
C THR A 103 -3.14 13.23 -11.10
N LYS A 104 -3.04 13.78 -12.31
CA LYS A 104 -3.08 13.02 -13.57
C LYS A 104 -1.84 13.30 -14.41
N VAL A 105 -1.49 12.36 -15.29
CA VAL A 105 -0.50 12.59 -16.35
C VAL A 105 -0.98 13.73 -17.26
N ASP A 106 -0.09 14.67 -17.55
CA ASP A 106 -0.32 15.79 -18.47
C ASP A 106 0.22 15.45 -19.87
N LYS A 107 1.52 15.14 -19.98
CA LYS A 107 2.17 14.79 -21.25
C LYS A 107 2.85 13.44 -21.14
N ARG A 108 2.82 12.71 -22.26
CA ARG A 108 3.56 11.47 -22.42
C ARG A 108 4.89 11.74 -23.11
N ALA A 109 5.88 10.94 -22.76
CA ALA A 109 7.12 10.87 -23.50
C ALA A 109 6.83 10.60 -24.99
N THR A 110 7.37 11.43 -25.88
CA THR A 110 7.30 11.22 -27.33
C THR A 110 8.68 10.86 -27.82
N PHE A 111 8.77 9.75 -28.55
CA PHE A 111 10.02 9.26 -29.12
C PHE A 111 10.03 9.48 -30.63
N TYR A 112 11.18 9.86 -31.16
CA TYR A 112 11.34 10.16 -32.58
C TYR A 112 12.38 9.23 -33.23
N PHE A 113 11.96 8.49 -34.25
CA PHE A 113 12.84 7.80 -35.18
C PHE A 113 13.36 8.82 -36.21
N LEU A 114 14.68 8.80 -36.45
CA LEU A 114 15.39 9.79 -37.27
C LEU A 114 15.20 11.26 -36.86
N GLY A 115 14.64 11.54 -35.67
CA GLY A 115 14.44 12.89 -35.15
C GLY A 115 13.19 13.61 -35.63
N PHE A 116 12.35 12.98 -36.49
CA PHE A 116 11.13 13.61 -37.01
C PHE A 116 9.95 12.63 -37.19
N ILE A 117 10.18 11.32 -37.13
CA ILE A 117 9.11 10.32 -37.22
C ILE A 117 8.71 9.91 -35.80
N PRO A 118 7.54 10.35 -35.27
CA PRO A 118 7.12 9.92 -33.95
C PRO A 118 6.85 8.42 -33.93
N PHE A 119 7.25 7.73 -32.86
CA PHE A 119 6.89 6.34 -32.60
C PHE A 119 6.56 6.14 -31.12
N GLU A 120 5.64 5.22 -30.83
CA GLU A 120 5.35 4.82 -29.46
C GLU A 120 6.35 3.75 -29.01
N ARG A 121 6.97 3.97 -27.86
CA ARG A 121 7.83 2.98 -27.23
C ARG A 121 7.04 2.24 -26.15
N ASN A 122 7.18 0.92 -26.17
CA ASN A 122 6.74 0.08 -25.07
C ASN A 122 7.57 0.36 -23.81
N VAL A 123 6.89 0.72 -22.72
CA VAL A 123 7.50 0.87 -21.39
C VAL A 123 8.15 -0.45 -20.99
N LYS A 124 9.43 -0.44 -20.61
CA LYS A 124 10.12 -1.64 -20.14
C LYS A 124 10.22 -1.59 -18.63
N GLY A 125 9.45 -2.47 -17.99
CA GLY A 125 9.67 -2.80 -16.60
C GLY A 125 10.96 -3.56 -16.39
N LYS A 126 11.85 -3.09 -15.52
CA LYS A 126 12.97 -3.89 -15.04
C LYS A 126 12.66 -4.34 -13.62
N LEU A 127 11.95 -5.47 -13.47
CA LEU A 127 11.92 -6.20 -12.20
C LEU A 127 13.36 -6.66 -11.91
N ALA A 128 13.91 -6.28 -10.75
CA ALA A 128 15.22 -6.77 -10.33
C ALA A 128 15.15 -8.30 -10.21
N GLY A 129 15.73 -9.03 -11.18
CA GLY A 129 15.84 -10.48 -11.16
C GLY A 129 14.82 -11.28 -12.00
N THR A 130 14.00 -10.67 -12.87
CA THR A 130 13.12 -11.41 -13.80
C THR A 130 13.26 -10.93 -15.26
N GLN A 131 12.96 -11.82 -16.22
CA GLN A 131 13.01 -11.54 -17.67
C GLN A 131 11.69 -11.02 -18.27
N ASP A 132 10.62 -10.88 -17.48
CA ASP A 132 9.29 -10.55 -18.01
C ASP A 132 9.10 -9.05 -18.25
N SER A 133 9.21 -8.66 -19.51
CA SER A 133 8.86 -7.32 -20.01
C SER A 133 7.35 -7.23 -20.30
N VAL A 134 6.55 -6.91 -19.27
CA VAL A 134 5.15 -6.49 -19.46
C VAL A 134 5.16 -5.03 -19.91
N SER A 135 4.97 -4.81 -21.21
CA SER A 135 4.91 -3.46 -21.78
C SER A 135 3.49 -2.90 -21.75
N ASN A 136 3.25 -1.89 -20.93
CA ASN A 136 2.03 -1.09 -20.98
C ASN A 136 2.41 0.36 -21.25
N ILE A 137 1.85 0.95 -22.30
CA ILE A 137 1.94 2.39 -22.56
C ILE A 137 1.29 3.11 -21.38
N ILE A 138 1.94 4.15 -20.84
CA ILE A 138 1.32 5.00 -19.80
C ILE A 138 0.08 5.67 -20.41
N PRO A 139 -1.14 5.45 -19.88
CA PRO A 139 -2.33 6.05 -20.47
C PRO A 139 -2.28 7.58 -20.42
N ALA A 140 -2.76 8.24 -21.47
CA ALA A 140 -2.98 9.68 -21.43
C ALA A 140 -3.97 10.01 -20.31
N ASN A 141 -3.67 11.02 -19.49
CA ASN A 141 -4.50 11.40 -18.33
C ASN A 141 -4.65 10.28 -17.27
N ALA A 142 -3.72 9.31 -17.23
CA ALA A 142 -3.67 8.31 -16.17
C ALA A 142 -3.66 8.98 -14.80
N SER A 143 -4.39 8.42 -13.84
CA SER A 143 -4.31 8.86 -12.44
C SER A 143 -2.95 8.47 -11.88
N VAL A 144 -2.36 9.36 -11.09
CA VAL A 144 -1.06 9.12 -10.43
C VAL A 144 -1.08 9.60 -8.99
N ALA A 145 -0.27 8.94 -8.17
CA ALA A 145 0.05 9.37 -6.82
C ALA A 145 1.55 9.73 -6.79
N VAL A 146 1.86 10.96 -6.43
CA VAL A 146 3.22 11.51 -6.38
C VAL A 146 3.66 11.58 -4.92
N GLU A 147 4.79 10.96 -4.59
CA GLU A 147 5.35 10.98 -3.24
C GLU A 147 6.82 11.39 -3.24
N ARG A 148 7.29 12.01 -2.16
CA ARG A 148 8.72 12.29 -1.99
C ARG A 148 9.53 10.99 -2.01
N PHE A 149 10.74 11.04 -2.57
CA PHE A 149 11.63 9.88 -2.56
C PHE A 149 12.11 9.57 -1.13
N LEU A 150 11.92 8.32 -0.68
CA LEU A 150 12.43 7.87 0.60
C LEU A 150 13.91 7.48 0.49
N LYS A 151 14.81 8.34 0.98
CA LYS A 151 16.26 8.07 0.95
C LYS A 151 16.64 7.01 2.00
N GLY A 152 17.01 5.82 1.54
CA GLY A 152 17.55 4.75 2.36
C GLY A 152 17.27 3.36 1.77
N GLN A 153 17.54 2.32 2.54
CA GLN A 153 17.12 0.97 2.17
C GLN A 153 15.62 0.85 2.37
N TYR A 154 14.90 0.58 1.27
CA TYR A 154 13.47 0.30 1.33
C TYR A 154 13.24 -1.11 1.89
N ILE A 155 12.43 -1.21 2.94
CA ILE A 155 12.17 -2.45 3.68
C ILE A 155 10.65 -2.63 3.79
N LYS A 156 10.18 -3.84 3.46
CA LYS A 156 8.85 -4.30 3.84
C LYS A 156 8.97 -4.99 5.20
N PHE A 157 8.48 -4.35 6.26
CA PHE A 157 8.58 -4.84 7.65
C PHE A 157 7.50 -5.88 7.93
N SER A 158 6.30 -5.67 7.39
CA SER A 158 5.19 -6.62 7.46
C SER A 158 4.33 -6.59 6.19
N SER A 159 3.47 -7.59 6.00
CA SER A 159 2.46 -7.61 4.92
C SER A 159 1.03 -7.53 5.47
N ASN A 160 0.04 -7.48 4.58
CA ASN A 160 -1.38 -7.67 4.91
C ASN A 160 -1.79 -9.14 5.18
N THR A 161 -0.88 -10.11 5.02
CA THR A 161 -1.10 -11.56 5.19
C THR A 161 -0.32 -12.17 6.37
N GLY A 162 0.09 -11.34 7.32
CA GLY A 162 0.82 -11.78 8.52
C GLY A 162 2.30 -12.12 8.28
N TYR A 163 2.87 -11.77 7.12
CA TYR A 163 4.33 -11.83 6.99
C TYR A 163 4.97 -10.78 7.92
N VAL A 164 6.00 -11.19 8.64
CA VAL A 164 6.89 -10.34 9.45
C VAL A 164 8.30 -10.56 8.95
N ASN A 165 9.05 -9.49 8.71
CA ASN A 165 10.39 -9.59 8.14
C ASN A 165 11.42 -10.01 9.21
N PRO A 166 11.99 -11.23 9.13
CA PRO A 166 12.93 -11.71 10.15
C PRO A 166 14.27 -10.97 10.10
N ASP A 167 14.67 -10.42 8.95
CA ASP A 167 15.95 -9.71 8.80
C ASP A 167 15.88 -8.26 9.32
N HIS A 168 14.67 -7.75 9.51
CA HIS A 168 14.42 -6.38 9.95
C HIS A 168 13.30 -6.36 10.99
N PRO A 169 13.54 -6.90 12.21
CA PRO A 169 12.53 -6.94 13.26
C PRO A 169 12.11 -5.53 13.66
N ALA A 170 10.81 -5.27 13.68
CA ALA A 170 10.23 -3.96 13.98
C ALA A 170 9.11 -4.07 15.02
N PRO A 171 9.43 -4.36 16.30
CA PRO A 171 8.43 -4.56 17.36
C PRO A 171 7.55 -3.32 17.58
N THR A 172 8.10 -2.11 17.42
CA THR A 172 7.33 -0.85 17.49
C THR A 172 6.28 -0.77 16.37
N LEU A 173 6.60 -1.22 15.15
CA LEU A 173 5.65 -1.25 14.03
C LEU A 173 4.57 -2.32 14.25
N ALA A 174 4.94 -3.50 14.78
CA ALA A 174 3.97 -4.53 15.13
C ALA A 174 3.01 -4.04 16.23
N ALA A 175 3.54 -3.36 17.25
CA ALA A 175 2.73 -2.73 18.29
C ALA A 175 1.83 -1.61 17.74
N PHE A 176 2.30 -0.83 16.77
CA PHE A 176 1.49 0.17 16.09
C PHE A 176 0.27 -0.45 15.38
N SER A 177 0.45 -1.54 14.63
CA SER A 177 -0.67 -2.27 14.02
C SER A 177 -1.69 -2.73 15.07
N HIS A 178 -1.24 -3.34 16.17
CA HIS A 178 -2.11 -3.74 17.27
C HIS A 178 -2.80 -2.53 17.92
N PHE A 179 -2.09 -1.43 18.15
CA PHE A 179 -2.64 -0.19 18.68
C PHE A 179 -3.79 0.34 17.81
N THR A 180 -3.67 0.28 16.48
CA THR A 180 -4.75 0.74 15.60
C THR A 180 -6.04 -0.08 15.76
N TYR A 181 -5.93 -1.39 16.00
CA TYR A 181 -7.07 -2.25 16.32
C TYR A 181 -7.68 -1.91 17.68
N HIS A 182 -6.85 -1.73 18.70
CA HIS A 182 -7.31 -1.32 20.03
C HIS A 182 -8.02 0.04 20.01
N GLN A 183 -7.38 1.03 19.39
CA GLN A 183 -7.84 2.42 19.36
C GLN A 183 -9.10 2.61 18.53
N SER A 184 -9.29 1.79 17.50
CA SER A 184 -10.52 1.75 16.70
C SER A 184 -11.61 0.86 17.30
N ASN A 185 -11.39 0.29 18.50
CA ASN A 185 -12.29 -0.67 19.12
C ASN A 185 -12.65 -1.86 18.21
N GLY A 186 -11.67 -2.32 17.43
CA GLY A 186 -11.80 -3.45 16.51
C GLY A 186 -12.37 -3.13 15.13
N GLU A 187 -12.70 -1.86 14.84
CA GLU A 187 -13.24 -1.47 13.53
C GLU A 187 -12.23 -1.63 12.39
N PHE A 188 -10.93 -1.47 12.65
CA PHE A 188 -9.90 -1.68 11.63
C PHE A 188 -8.51 -1.90 12.19
N LEU A 189 -7.61 -2.43 11.36
CA LEU A 189 -6.19 -2.57 11.65
C LEU A 189 -5.33 -2.05 10.49
N VAL A 190 -4.32 -1.23 10.78
CA VAL A 190 -3.31 -0.79 9.79
C VAL A 190 -2.23 -1.86 9.65
N SER A 191 -1.88 -2.22 8.42
CA SER A 191 -0.99 -3.32 8.04
C SER A 191 -0.16 -2.94 6.80
N ASP A 192 0.62 -3.90 6.27
CA ASP A 192 1.50 -3.72 5.10
C ASP A 192 2.51 -2.57 5.31
N LEU A 193 3.23 -2.63 6.45
CA LEU A 193 4.12 -1.55 6.87
C LEU A 193 5.45 -1.67 6.12
N GLN A 194 5.72 -0.67 5.27
CA GLN A 194 6.88 -0.64 4.39
C GLN A 194 7.41 0.78 4.20
N GLY A 195 8.72 0.92 4.01
CA GLY A 195 9.38 2.21 3.84
C GLY A 195 10.84 2.18 4.24
N VAL A 196 11.32 3.27 4.83
CA VAL A 196 12.72 3.43 5.27
C VAL A 196 12.78 3.64 6.77
N TYR A 197 13.74 2.99 7.42
CA TYR A 197 14.09 3.24 8.82
C TYR A 197 15.46 3.92 8.90
N ASN A 198 15.56 5.01 9.67
CA ASN A 198 16.82 5.71 9.93
C ASN A 198 16.80 6.38 11.32
N LYS A 199 17.82 7.21 11.61
CA LYS A 199 17.97 7.92 12.91
C LYS A 199 16.76 8.79 13.31
N ARG A 200 15.91 9.20 12.35
CA ARG A 200 14.70 9.99 12.59
C ARG A 200 13.46 9.12 12.87
N GLY A 201 13.57 7.80 12.75
CA GLY A 201 12.46 6.85 12.91
C GLY A 201 12.06 6.19 11.58
N TYR A 202 10.79 5.81 11.50
CA TYR A 202 10.20 5.13 10.34
C TYR A 202 9.50 6.15 9.43
N SER A 203 9.92 6.20 8.17
CA SER A 203 9.20 6.87 7.10
C SER A 203 8.54 5.81 6.22
N LEU A 204 7.23 5.64 6.40
CA LEU A 204 6.43 4.60 5.76
C LEU A 204 5.61 5.15 4.59
N THR A 205 5.25 4.27 3.65
CA THR A 205 4.36 4.55 2.52
C THR A 205 3.51 3.32 2.21
N ASP A 206 2.44 3.50 1.43
CA ASP A 206 1.52 2.45 0.98
C ASP A 206 1.02 1.49 2.08
N PRO A 207 0.42 2.01 3.16
CA PRO A 207 -0.24 1.14 4.13
C PRO A 207 -1.45 0.43 3.51
N ALA A 208 -1.82 -0.71 4.09
CA ALA A 208 -3.11 -1.34 3.89
C ALA A 208 -3.94 -1.26 5.18
N ILE A 209 -5.27 -1.14 5.07
CA ILE A 209 -6.17 -1.22 6.23
C ILE A 209 -7.07 -2.45 6.09
N GLN A 210 -7.12 -3.26 7.14
CA GLN A 210 -7.97 -4.43 7.26
C GLN A 210 -9.26 -4.04 7.96
N ASN A 211 -10.40 -4.18 7.28
CA ASN A 211 -11.71 -3.78 7.79
C ASN A 211 -12.29 -4.82 8.76
N GLY A 212 -12.58 -4.40 9.99
CA GLY A 212 -13.27 -5.20 11.00
C GLY A 212 -14.79 -5.21 10.86
N GLY A 213 -15.35 -4.39 9.98
CA GLY A 213 -16.79 -4.30 9.69
C GLY A 213 -17.36 -5.47 8.88
N LEU A 214 -18.56 -5.29 8.33
CA LEU A 214 -19.29 -6.33 7.60
C LEU A 214 -18.87 -6.48 6.13
N GLU A 215 -18.29 -5.43 5.56
CA GLU A 215 -17.98 -5.33 4.13
C GLU A 215 -16.52 -5.69 3.83
N LEU A 216 -16.26 -6.23 2.64
CA LEU A 216 -14.92 -6.46 2.11
C LEU A 216 -14.50 -5.29 1.20
N ASN A 217 -13.19 -5.02 1.13
CA ASN A 217 -12.58 -4.00 0.27
C ASN A 217 -13.04 -2.56 0.54
N VAL A 218 -13.44 -2.26 1.77
CA VAL A 218 -13.80 -0.88 2.18
C VAL A 218 -12.61 0.06 1.98
N TYR A 219 -11.40 -0.47 2.21
CA TYR A 219 -10.14 0.24 2.05
C TYR A 219 -9.37 -0.18 0.80
N GLY A 220 -10.09 -0.69 -0.20
CA GLY A 220 -9.52 -1.12 -1.48
C GLY A 220 -9.07 -2.59 -1.48
N PRO A 221 -8.48 -3.05 -2.59
CA PRO A 221 -8.22 -4.47 -2.82
C PRO A 221 -7.25 -5.17 -1.85
N THR A 222 -6.46 -4.42 -1.09
CA THR A 222 -5.51 -4.95 -0.10
C THR A 222 -6.14 -5.14 1.28
N ASP A 223 -7.40 -4.73 1.43
CA ASP A 223 -8.26 -4.99 2.59
C ASP A 223 -8.81 -6.42 2.52
N LEU A 224 -8.18 -7.30 3.29
CA LEU A 224 -8.58 -8.69 3.49
C LEU A 224 -9.63 -8.83 4.59
N GLY A 225 -10.22 -7.73 5.07
CA GLY A 225 -11.23 -7.73 6.11
C GLY A 225 -10.79 -8.41 7.41
N LYS A 226 -11.71 -9.15 8.02
CA LYS A 226 -11.49 -9.89 9.27
C LYS A 226 -10.43 -10.98 9.12
N TYR A 227 -10.23 -11.51 7.90
CA TYR A 227 -9.17 -12.49 7.64
C TYR A 227 -7.79 -11.88 7.84
N GLY A 228 -7.55 -10.68 7.32
CA GLY A 228 -6.29 -9.96 7.51
C GLY A 228 -6.03 -9.63 8.99
N ILE A 229 -7.09 -9.24 9.73
CA ILE A 229 -7.01 -9.03 11.18
C ILE A 229 -6.60 -10.31 11.90
N VAL A 230 -7.33 -11.41 11.68
CA VAL A 230 -7.01 -12.70 12.33
C VAL A 230 -5.61 -13.16 11.98
N LYS A 231 -5.21 -13.04 10.71
CA LYS A 231 -3.88 -13.45 10.23
C LYS A 231 -2.74 -12.63 10.88
N PHE A 232 -2.94 -11.33 11.06
CA PHE A 232 -2.00 -10.50 11.83
C PHE A 232 -1.85 -11.04 13.26
N PHE A 233 -2.96 -11.26 13.99
CA PHE A 233 -2.88 -11.71 15.38
C PHE A 233 -2.37 -13.15 15.55
N GLN A 234 -2.49 -14.02 14.53
CA GLN A 234 -1.85 -15.34 14.53
C GLN A 234 -0.32 -15.30 14.49
N THR A 235 0.26 -14.21 14.00
CA THR A 235 1.71 -14.04 13.80
C THR A 235 2.30 -12.94 14.68
N HIS A 236 1.46 -12.24 15.45
CA HIS A 236 1.86 -11.14 16.29
C HIS A 236 2.21 -11.59 17.71
N ASP A 237 3.50 -11.54 18.02
CA ASP A 237 3.97 -11.62 19.40
C ASP A 237 3.85 -10.25 20.07
N CYS A 238 3.02 -10.20 21.12
CA CYS A 238 2.88 -8.99 21.92
C CYS A 238 4.18 -8.63 22.62
N ASN A 239 4.51 -7.34 22.60
CA ASN A 239 5.67 -6.79 23.29
C ASN A 239 5.22 -5.78 24.36
N ASP A 240 6.16 -5.07 24.98
CA ASP A 240 5.88 -4.15 26.10
C ASP A 240 4.86 -3.06 25.77
N TRP A 241 4.77 -2.65 24.51
CA TRP A 241 3.78 -1.68 24.04
C TRP A 241 2.35 -2.25 23.96
N CYS A 242 2.21 -3.57 23.94
CA CYS A 242 0.94 -4.27 23.72
C CYS A 242 0.18 -4.64 25.00
N LYS A 243 0.81 -4.56 26.18
CA LYS A 243 0.32 -5.15 27.45
C LYS A 243 -1.11 -4.80 27.86
N ARG A 244 -1.66 -3.67 27.40
CA ARG A 244 -3.02 -3.21 27.73
C ARG A 244 -3.89 -3.01 26.50
N LEU A 245 -3.41 -3.45 25.34
CA LEU A 245 -4.13 -3.30 24.08
C LEU A 245 -5.13 -4.43 23.92
N LYS A 246 -6.22 -4.12 23.20
CA LYS A 246 -7.30 -5.06 22.95
C LYS A 246 -6.92 -5.98 21.80
N LYS A 247 -7.21 -7.27 21.93
CA LYS A 247 -7.04 -8.28 20.88
C LYS A 247 -8.39 -8.80 20.40
N PRO A 248 -8.48 -9.34 19.17
CA PRO A 248 -9.71 -9.96 18.69
C PRO A 248 -9.97 -11.27 19.44
N LYS A 249 -11.17 -11.41 19.98
CA LYS A 249 -11.75 -12.68 20.37
C LYS A 249 -12.84 -13.06 19.39
N ILE A 250 -12.72 -14.23 18.76
CA ILE A 250 -13.79 -14.78 17.92
C ILE A 250 -14.91 -15.22 18.86
N SER A 251 -16.01 -14.46 18.89
CA SER A 251 -17.15 -14.75 19.79
C SER A 251 -18.33 -15.42 19.10
N ARG A 252 -18.38 -15.37 17.77
CA ARG A 252 -19.40 -16.05 16.96
C ARG A 252 -18.85 -16.47 15.61
N ALA A 253 -18.81 -17.78 15.38
CA ALA A 253 -18.58 -18.44 14.10
C ALA A 253 -19.39 -19.74 14.08
N THR A 254 -20.13 -20.02 13.00
CA THR A 254 -20.72 -21.35 12.79
C THR A 254 -19.63 -22.36 12.42
N PRO A 255 -19.87 -23.69 12.55
CA PRO A 255 -18.90 -24.69 12.08
C PRO A 255 -18.50 -24.49 10.61
N THR A 256 -19.44 -24.07 9.76
CA THR A 256 -19.16 -23.74 8.36
C THR A 256 -18.28 -22.50 8.23
N ASP A 257 -18.54 -21.44 9.01
CA ASP A 257 -17.70 -20.23 9.00
C ASP A 257 -16.26 -20.57 9.42
N GLN A 258 -16.10 -21.43 10.42
CA GLN A 258 -14.80 -21.86 10.92
C GLN A 258 -14.00 -22.59 9.84
N VAL A 259 -14.62 -23.53 9.11
CA VAL A 259 -13.96 -24.25 8.01
C VAL A 259 -13.51 -23.30 6.90
N VAL A 260 -14.37 -22.35 6.51
CA VAL A 260 -14.02 -21.35 5.48
C VAL A 260 -12.90 -20.43 5.98
N LEU A 261 -12.98 -19.92 7.21
CA LEU A 261 -11.96 -19.09 7.82
C LEU A 261 -10.60 -19.80 7.86
N GLU A 262 -10.54 -21.02 8.37
CA GLU A 262 -9.30 -21.81 8.45
C GLU A 262 -8.71 -22.10 7.07
N ASN A 263 -9.55 -22.45 6.10
CA ASN A 263 -9.10 -22.69 4.73
C ASN A 263 -8.56 -21.42 4.07
N VAL A 264 -9.22 -20.27 4.25
CA VAL A 264 -8.73 -18.99 3.73
C VAL A 264 -7.39 -18.64 4.37
N LEU A 265 -7.27 -18.72 5.70
CA LEU A 265 -6.05 -18.38 6.43
C LEU A 265 -4.87 -19.31 6.10
N ARG A 266 -5.14 -20.60 5.83
CA ARG A 266 -4.13 -21.59 5.42
C ARG A 266 -3.56 -21.28 4.03
N ASN A 267 -4.39 -20.79 3.11
CA ASN A 267 -3.99 -20.50 1.74
C ASN A 267 -3.44 -19.08 1.54
N MET A 268 -3.59 -18.18 2.52
CA MET A 268 -2.93 -16.88 2.49
C MET A 268 -1.41 -17.03 2.63
N PRO A 269 -0.61 -16.66 1.61
CA PRO A 269 0.83 -16.81 1.64
C PRO A 269 1.45 -15.85 2.66
N SER A 270 2.28 -16.38 3.56
CA SER A 270 3.05 -15.60 4.55
C SER A 270 4.52 -15.54 4.18
N THR A 271 4.83 -15.26 2.91
CA THR A 271 6.20 -15.24 2.38
C THR A 271 6.73 -13.83 2.13
N ARG A 272 8.06 -13.67 2.23
CA ARG A 272 8.76 -12.48 1.73
C ARG A 272 8.71 -12.50 0.20
N SER A 273 7.75 -11.80 -0.39
CA SER A 273 7.81 -11.55 -1.82
C SER A 273 8.92 -10.55 -2.11
N SER A 274 9.85 -10.88 -3.01
CA SER A 274 10.95 -10.01 -3.46
C SER A 274 10.46 -8.77 -4.24
N SER A 275 9.20 -8.74 -4.63
CA SER A 275 8.61 -7.69 -5.47
C SER A 275 7.26 -7.23 -4.93
N THR A 276 7.22 -6.45 -3.83
CA THR A 276 6.06 -5.57 -3.49
C THR A 276 4.64 -6.17 -3.51
N TYR A 277 4.47 -7.51 -3.54
CA TYR A 277 3.16 -8.13 -3.66
C TYR A 277 2.42 -8.01 -2.32
N THR A 278 1.18 -7.57 -2.44
CA THR A 278 0.18 -7.45 -1.38
C THR A 278 -0.94 -8.38 -1.80
N TYR A 279 -1.38 -9.28 -0.94
CA TYR A 279 -2.38 -10.27 -1.35
C TYR A 279 -3.73 -9.60 -1.61
N GLN A 280 -4.49 -10.09 -2.59
CA GLN A 280 -5.87 -9.64 -2.85
C GLN A 280 -6.86 -10.79 -2.69
N LEU A 281 -7.76 -10.66 -1.71
CA LEU A 281 -8.69 -11.73 -1.34
C LEU A 281 -9.55 -12.22 -2.51
N HIS A 282 -9.98 -11.33 -3.41
CA HIS A 282 -10.88 -11.70 -4.52
C HIS A 282 -10.18 -12.18 -5.79
N ARG A 283 -8.86 -11.97 -5.93
CA ARG A 283 -8.11 -12.39 -7.13
C ARG A 283 -7.28 -13.66 -6.89
N GLU A 284 -6.89 -13.91 -5.65
CA GLU A 284 -5.86 -14.90 -5.34
C GLU A 284 -6.33 -15.99 -4.36
N SER A 285 -7.60 -15.97 -3.92
CA SER A 285 -8.09 -16.92 -2.91
C SER A 285 -8.52 -18.28 -3.43
N GLY A 286 -8.80 -18.42 -4.73
CA GLY A 286 -9.27 -19.71 -5.28
C GLY A 286 -10.64 -20.17 -4.76
N PHE A 287 -11.41 -19.33 -4.05
CA PHE A 287 -12.72 -19.66 -3.48
C PHE A 287 -13.87 -18.90 -4.16
N SER A 288 -15.09 -19.41 -4.00
CA SER A 288 -16.30 -18.65 -4.39
C SER A 288 -16.43 -17.39 -3.54
N ASN A 289 -16.52 -16.25 -4.21
CA ASN A 289 -16.68 -14.93 -3.59
C ASN A 289 -17.83 -14.85 -2.58
N ASN A 290 -18.85 -15.71 -2.69
CA ASN A 290 -20.01 -15.71 -1.80
C ASN A 290 -19.69 -16.24 -0.39
N ALA A 291 -18.94 -17.34 -0.27
CA ALA A 291 -18.59 -17.92 1.02
C ALA A 291 -17.67 -16.98 1.83
N VAL A 292 -16.69 -16.37 1.14
CA VAL A 292 -15.76 -15.41 1.75
C VAL A 292 -16.51 -14.18 2.28
N LYS A 293 -17.46 -13.65 1.50
CA LYS A 293 -18.33 -12.54 1.91
C LYS A 293 -19.25 -12.93 3.08
N GLN A 294 -19.79 -14.14 3.07
CA GLN A 294 -20.64 -14.63 4.15
C GLN A 294 -19.89 -14.67 5.48
N VAL A 295 -18.67 -15.21 5.50
CA VAL A 295 -17.86 -15.23 6.74
C VAL A 295 -17.45 -13.83 7.18
N GLN A 296 -17.10 -12.91 6.25
CA GLN A 296 -16.86 -11.51 6.62
C GLN A 296 -18.06 -10.90 7.33
N SER A 297 -19.29 -11.19 6.89
CA SER A 297 -20.49 -10.62 7.49
C SER A 297 -20.93 -11.34 8.77
N SER A 298 -20.75 -12.65 8.88
CA SER A 298 -21.20 -13.47 10.02
C SER A 298 -20.23 -13.46 11.21
N LEU A 299 -18.91 -13.45 10.94
CA LEU A 299 -17.86 -13.55 11.95
C LEU A 299 -17.87 -12.33 12.88
N LYS A 300 -17.85 -12.54 14.19
CA LYS A 300 -17.70 -11.44 15.18
C LYS A 300 -16.33 -11.50 15.85
N LEU A 301 -15.62 -10.37 15.80
CA LEU A 301 -14.35 -10.16 16.48
C LEU A 301 -14.57 -9.11 17.58
N ASP A 302 -14.70 -9.56 18.82
CA ASP A 302 -14.82 -8.65 19.96
C ASP A 302 -13.43 -8.16 20.36
N ALA A 303 -13.24 -6.84 20.45
CA ALA A 303 -12.00 -6.23 20.90
C ALA A 303 -11.93 -6.28 22.44
N VAL A 304 -11.26 -7.28 22.98
CA VAL A 304 -11.18 -7.54 24.43
C VAL A 304 -9.81 -7.15 24.99
N ALA A 305 -9.80 -6.47 26.13
CA ALA A 305 -8.58 -6.29 26.91
C ALA A 305 -8.23 -7.61 27.61
N GLU A 306 -6.95 -7.95 27.67
CA GLU A 306 -6.43 -9.02 28.53
C GLU A 306 -6.41 -8.60 30.00
#